data_AF-A0A316E560-F1
#
_entry.id   AF-A0A316E560-F1
#
_cell.length_a   1.000
_cell.length_b   1.000
_cell.length_c   1.000
_cell.angle_alpha   90.00
_cell.angle_beta   90.00
_cell.angle_gamma   90.00
#
_symmetry.space_group_name_H-M   'P 1'
#
loop_
_entity.id
_entity.type
_entity.pdbx_description
1 polymer ?
#
loop_
_entity_poly.entity_id
_entity_poly.type
_entity_poly.pdbx_seq_one_letter_code
_entity_poly.pdbx_strand_id
1 'polypeptide(L)'
;MTAKQTYISALCFSFIPGIINILGLKLFGVVLTNVTGHYSGLVQQIGVEIWHDSFRILGYIVTYWLGSVFASTCFILGNRREKSIIKAIPTLINLGLMLFTIFTGTLPITLFFLATSIQNSFGANHSKNEIRPSQITGVVMASGLDFAKYFFSDATKAIKKTIRSSFITKTLNILGFVLGGITAFYFTSISILWIPVIFYSVVSILIIKQKL
;
A
#
# COMPACT_ATOMS: atom_id res chain seq x y z
N MET A 1 17.39 -8.17 -4.74
CA MET A 1 16.42 -9.17 -4.25
C MET A 1 16.48 -10.40 -5.14
N THR A 2 16.45 -11.58 -4.54
CA THR A 2 16.20 -12.83 -5.27
C THR A 2 14.70 -12.95 -5.61
N ALA A 3 14.33 -13.75 -6.61
CA ALA A 3 12.91 -13.93 -6.97
C ALA A 3 12.04 -14.37 -5.77
N LYS A 4 12.59 -15.24 -4.91
CA LYS A 4 11.93 -15.67 -3.66
C LYS A 4 11.65 -14.48 -2.73
N GLN A 5 12.62 -13.58 -2.55
CA GLN A 5 12.44 -12.38 -1.73
C GLN A 5 11.37 -11.46 -2.31
N THR A 6 11.39 -11.23 -3.63
CA THR A 6 10.37 -10.41 -4.31
C THR A 6 8.96 -10.98 -4.11
N TYR A 7 8.78 -12.30 -4.24
CA TYR A 7 7.49 -12.96 -4.04
C TYR A 7 6.97 -12.83 -2.61
N ILE A 8 7.84 -13.03 -1.62
CA ILE A 8 7.48 -12.88 -0.21
C ILE A 8 7.13 -11.40 0.09
N SER A 9 7.94 -10.46 -0.38
CA SER A 9 7.66 -9.03 -0.24
C SER A 9 6.34 -8.64 -0.89
N ALA A 10 5.99 -9.21 -2.05
CA ALA A 10 4.73 -8.93 -2.73
C ALA A 10 3.51 -9.32 -1.88
N LEU A 11 3.55 -10.50 -1.25
CA LEU A 11 2.51 -10.90 -0.30
C LEU A 11 2.48 -9.99 0.92
N CYS A 12 3.61 -9.84 1.62
CA CYS A 12 3.65 -9.13 2.90
C CYS A 12 3.31 -7.63 2.78
N PHE A 13 3.86 -6.95 1.77
CA PHE A 13 3.61 -5.52 1.59
C PHE A 13 2.19 -5.21 1.12
N SER A 14 1.53 -6.17 0.47
CA SER A 14 0.15 -6.00 -0.03
C SER A 14 -0.90 -6.48 0.96
N PHE A 15 -0.54 -7.38 1.87
CA PHE A 15 -1.39 -7.85 2.96
C PHE A 15 -1.85 -6.73 3.90
N ILE A 16 -0.92 -5.85 4.32
CA ILE A 16 -1.25 -4.75 5.23
C ILE A 16 -2.27 -3.76 4.62
N PRO A 17 -2.11 -3.26 3.38
CA PRO A 17 -3.13 -2.47 2.71
C PRO A 17 -4.49 -3.15 2.60
N GLY A 18 -4.53 -4.47 2.41
CA GLY A 18 -5.78 -5.24 2.44
C GLY A 18 -6.53 -5.09 3.77
N ILE A 19 -5.82 -5.25 4.89
CA ILE A 19 -6.38 -5.06 6.25
C ILE A 19 -6.90 -3.63 6.43
N ILE A 20 -6.04 -2.65 6.16
CA ILE A 20 -6.33 -1.24 6.41
C ILE A 20 -7.51 -0.75 5.55
N ASN A 21 -7.63 -1.26 4.31
CA ASN A 21 -8.71 -0.88 3.42
C ASN A 21 -10.08 -1.44 3.87
N ILE A 22 -10.15 -2.68 4.36
CA ILE A 22 -11.39 -3.23 4.93
C ILE A 22 -11.75 -2.56 6.25
N LEU A 23 -10.77 -2.19 7.07
CA LEU A 23 -11.02 -1.36 8.25
C LEU A 23 -11.57 0.02 7.87
N GLY A 24 -10.99 0.67 6.86
CA GLY A 24 -11.50 1.94 6.34
C GLY A 24 -12.95 1.85 5.88
N LEU A 25 -13.29 0.76 5.19
CA LEU A 25 -14.66 0.51 4.74
C LEU A 25 -15.62 0.31 5.92
N LYS A 26 -15.22 -0.48 6.94
CA LYS A 26 -16.06 -0.75 8.11
C LYS A 26 -16.24 0.47 9.03
N LEU A 27 -15.17 1.23 9.24
CA LEU A 27 -15.18 2.36 10.17
C LEU A 27 -15.75 3.64 9.57
N PHE A 28 -15.53 3.86 8.27
CA PHE A 28 -15.86 5.12 7.62
C PHE A 28 -16.75 4.99 6.38
N GLY A 29 -17.07 3.76 5.94
CA GLY A 29 -17.78 3.55 4.68
C GLY A 29 -16.94 3.88 3.43
N VAL A 30 -15.61 3.96 3.57
CA VAL A 30 -14.72 4.47 2.51
C VAL A 30 -13.62 3.48 2.15
N VAL A 31 -13.45 3.25 0.85
CA VAL A 31 -12.29 2.55 0.29
C VAL A 31 -11.11 3.52 0.21
N LEU A 32 -10.17 3.40 1.15
CA LEU A 32 -9.04 4.33 1.33
C LEU A 32 -8.09 4.34 0.13
N THR A 33 -8.00 3.24 -0.61
CA THR A 33 -7.10 3.11 -1.78
C THR A 33 -7.74 3.55 -3.10
N ASN A 34 -9.06 3.79 -3.14
CA ASN A 34 -9.79 4.13 -4.36
C ASN A 34 -9.69 5.62 -4.72
N VAL A 35 -8.47 6.09 -5.02
CA VAL A 35 -8.22 7.50 -5.35
C VAL A 35 -9.01 7.95 -6.58
N THR A 36 -9.17 7.10 -7.60
CA THR A 36 -9.99 7.40 -8.78
C THR A 36 -11.45 7.68 -8.41
N GLY A 37 -12.04 6.84 -7.54
CA GLY A 37 -13.39 7.07 -7.04
C GLY A 37 -13.52 8.37 -6.24
N HIS A 38 -12.49 8.73 -5.45
CA HIS A 38 -12.47 10.01 -4.73
C HIS A 38 -12.46 11.21 -5.68
N TYR A 39 -11.69 11.17 -6.77
CA TYR A 39 -11.74 12.23 -7.79
C TYR A 39 -13.12 12.34 -8.45
N SER A 40 -13.75 11.21 -8.80
CA SER A 40 -15.12 11.22 -9.34
C SER A 40 -16.13 11.80 -8.35
N GLY A 41 -16.03 11.40 -7.08
CA GLY A 41 -16.88 11.93 -6.00
C GLY A 41 -16.66 13.43 -5.78
N LEU A 42 -15.42 13.91 -5.83
CA LEU A 42 -15.10 15.33 -5.71
C LEU A 42 -15.81 16.15 -6.82
N VAL A 43 -15.68 15.73 -8.08
CA VAL A 43 -16.31 16.42 -9.21
C VAL A 43 -17.83 16.42 -9.07
N GLN A 44 -18.41 15.30 -8.62
CA GLN A 44 -19.85 15.21 -8.36
C GLN A 44 -20.30 16.23 -7.30
N GLN A 45 -19.62 16.30 -6.15
CA GLN A 45 -19.98 17.21 -5.06
C GLN A 45 -19.80 18.68 -5.44
N ILE A 46 -18.79 19.01 -6.25
CA ILE A 46 -18.61 20.34 -6.82
C ILE A 46 -19.78 20.68 -7.74
N GLY A 47 -20.21 19.74 -8.60
CA GLY A 47 -21.30 19.95 -9.55
C GLY A 47 -22.67 20.18 -8.90
N VAL A 48 -22.89 19.65 -7.69
CA VAL A 48 -24.11 19.90 -6.89
C VAL A 48 -23.92 21.01 -5.84
N GLU A 49 -22.82 21.75 -5.90
CA GLU A 49 -22.48 22.86 -5.00
C GLU A 49 -22.41 22.50 -3.50
N ILE A 50 -22.16 21.21 -3.18
CA ILE A 50 -21.95 20.75 -1.81
C ILE A 50 -20.47 20.92 -1.46
N TRP A 51 -20.09 22.16 -1.14
CA TRP A 51 -18.70 22.57 -0.92
C TRP A 51 -18.05 21.89 0.29
N HIS A 52 -18.80 21.67 1.36
CA HIS A 52 -18.29 21.01 2.55
C HIS A 52 -17.73 19.61 2.26
N ASP A 53 -18.48 18.78 1.54
CA ASP A 53 -18.02 17.43 1.19
C ASP A 53 -16.96 17.44 0.09
N SER A 54 -17.01 18.43 -0.82
CA SER A 54 -15.93 18.68 -1.78
C SER A 54 -14.59 18.92 -1.08
N PHE A 55 -14.55 19.82 -0.09
CA PHE A 55 -13.33 20.08 0.68
C PHE A 55 -12.88 18.87 1.50
N ARG A 56 -13.80 18.06 2.03
CA ARG A 56 -13.47 16.82 2.75
C ARG A 56 -12.79 15.81 1.83
N ILE A 57 -13.35 15.55 0.65
CA ILE A 57 -12.77 14.61 -0.33
C ILE A 57 -11.43 15.13 -0.85
N LEU A 58 -11.34 16.43 -1.13
CA LEU A 58 -10.07 17.07 -1.50
C LEU A 58 -9.02 16.87 -0.40
N GLY A 59 -9.40 17.01 0.87
CA GLY A 59 -8.54 16.72 2.00
C GLY A 59 -8.04 15.27 2.00
N TYR A 60 -8.87 14.29 1.65
CA TYR A 60 -8.45 12.89 1.53
C TYR A 60 -7.41 12.71 0.42
N ILE A 61 -7.66 13.28 -0.76
CA ILE A 61 -6.76 13.22 -1.92
C ILE A 61 -5.40 13.85 -1.59
N VAL A 62 -5.40 15.07 -1.03
CA VAL A 62 -4.19 15.80 -0.67
C VAL A 62 -3.42 15.05 0.42
N THR A 63 -4.10 14.53 1.45
CA THR A 63 -3.43 13.79 2.52
C THR A 63 -2.81 12.49 2.02
N TYR A 64 -3.51 11.78 1.12
CA TYR A 64 -2.96 10.61 0.45
C TYR A 64 -1.72 10.98 -0.36
N TRP A 65 -1.80 12.02 -1.20
CA TRP A 65 -0.66 12.51 -1.97
C TRP A 65 0.55 12.89 -1.09
N LEU A 66 0.33 13.62 0.02
CA LEU A 66 1.36 13.98 0.97
C LEU A 66 2.04 12.75 1.61
N GLY A 67 1.27 11.71 1.94
CA GLY A 67 1.82 10.46 2.45
C GLY A 67 2.78 9.79 1.45
N SER A 68 2.43 9.81 0.16
CA SER A 68 3.30 9.30 -0.91
C SER A 68 4.57 10.12 -1.08
N VAL A 69 4.44 11.45 -1.11
CA VAL A 69 5.58 12.39 -1.19
C VAL A 69 6.52 12.17 -0.02
N PHE A 70 5.98 12.07 1.19
CA PHE A 70 6.75 11.87 2.40
C PHE A 70 7.56 10.57 2.36
N ALA A 71 6.90 9.42 2.12
CA ALA A 71 7.56 8.12 2.09
C ALA A 71 8.66 8.05 1.02
N SER A 72 8.40 8.64 -0.15
CA SER A 72 9.37 8.68 -1.26
C SER A 72 10.53 9.62 -0.99
N THR A 73 10.29 10.75 -0.33
CA THR A 73 11.35 11.67 0.11
C THR A 73 12.27 10.98 1.11
N CYS A 74 11.72 10.29 2.11
CA CYS A 74 12.51 9.51 3.07
C CYS A 74 13.38 8.44 2.37
N PHE A 75 12.83 7.73 1.39
CA PHE A 75 13.57 6.74 0.63
C PHE A 75 14.74 7.36 -0.16
N ILE A 76 14.47 8.43 -0.92
CA ILE A 76 15.47 9.11 -1.75
C ILE A 76 16.58 9.71 -0.88
N LEU A 77 16.23 10.43 0.19
CA LEU A 77 17.20 11.03 1.10
C LEU A 77 17.99 9.98 1.88
N GLY A 78 17.34 8.89 2.29
CA GLY A 78 17.98 7.78 2.98
C GLY A 78 19.01 7.06 2.11
N ASN A 79 18.76 6.92 0.80
CA ASN A 79 19.74 6.39 -0.14
C ASN A 79 20.86 7.40 -0.42
N ARG A 80 20.53 8.68 -0.66
CA ARG A 80 21.53 9.73 -0.95
C ARG A 80 22.51 9.96 0.21
N ARG A 81 22.04 9.83 1.45
CA ARG A 81 22.85 10.04 2.66
C ARG A 81 23.41 8.76 3.26
N GLU A 82 23.11 7.60 2.67
CA GLU A 82 23.46 6.27 3.21
C GLU A 82 22.96 6.03 4.65
N LYS A 83 21.86 6.68 5.03
CA LYS A 83 21.27 6.60 6.38
C LYS A 83 20.03 5.72 6.36
N SER A 84 20.20 4.44 6.74
CA SER A 84 19.11 3.46 6.83
C SER A 84 17.96 3.92 7.72
N ILE A 85 18.27 4.63 8.82
CA ILE A 85 17.25 5.17 9.73
C ILE A 85 16.25 6.10 9.02
N ILE A 86 16.69 6.88 8.03
CA ILE A 86 15.80 7.78 7.27
C ILE A 86 14.79 6.96 6.46
N LYS A 87 15.20 5.80 5.91
CA LYS A 87 14.32 4.89 5.18
C LYS A 87 13.29 4.20 6.09
N ALA A 88 13.59 4.08 7.40
CA ALA A 88 12.69 3.48 8.37
C ALA A 88 11.61 4.45 8.90
N ILE A 89 11.83 5.78 8.81
CA ILE A 89 10.89 6.80 9.30
C ILE A 89 9.44 6.57 8.84
N PRO A 90 9.14 6.27 7.56
CA PRO A 90 7.78 5.99 7.11
C PRO A 90 7.11 4.84 7.89
N THR A 91 7.85 3.76 8.13
CA THR A 91 7.34 2.60 8.88
C THR A 91 7.18 2.91 10.37
N LEU A 92 8.05 3.74 10.95
CA LEU A 92 7.93 4.19 12.34
C LEU A 92 6.73 5.11 12.56
N ILE A 93 6.42 5.98 11.60
CA ILE A 93 5.21 6.82 11.65
C ILE A 93 3.97 5.94 11.59
N ASN A 94 3.90 5.00 10.64
CA ASN A 94 2.77 4.09 10.58
C ASN A 94 2.64 3.25 11.85
N LEU A 95 3.75 2.76 12.42
CA LEU A 95 3.76 2.08 13.71
C LEU A 95 3.12 2.94 14.82
N GLY A 96 3.53 4.20 14.94
CA GLY A 96 2.98 5.15 15.91
C GLY A 96 1.49 5.40 15.69
N LEU A 97 1.04 5.59 14.45
CA LEU A 97 -0.37 5.78 14.12
C LEU A 97 -1.22 4.55 14.47
N MET A 98 -0.74 3.35 14.18
CA MET A 98 -1.46 2.11 14.53
C MET A 98 -1.56 1.94 16.05
N LEU A 99 -0.46 2.14 16.80
CA LEU A 99 -0.46 2.09 18.26
C LEU A 99 -1.41 3.13 18.86
N PHE A 100 -1.35 4.37 18.37
CA PHE A 100 -2.25 5.44 18.80
C PHE A 100 -3.71 5.01 18.63
N THR A 101 -4.08 4.50 17.46
CA THR A 101 -5.45 4.04 17.17
C THR A 101 -5.89 2.92 18.10
N ILE A 102 -4.99 1.98 18.44
CA ILE A 102 -5.29 0.88 19.37
C ILE A 102 -5.59 1.42 20.78
N PHE A 103 -4.80 2.37 21.27
CA PHE A 103 -4.94 2.88 22.64
C PHE A 103 -6.06 3.90 22.81
N THR A 104 -6.34 4.72 21.79
CA THR A 104 -7.40 5.74 21.85
C THR A 104 -8.74 5.27 21.31
N GLY A 105 -8.74 4.13 20.60
CA GLY A 105 -9.92 3.62 19.88
C GLY A 105 -10.34 4.47 18.67
N THR A 106 -9.62 5.55 18.37
CA THR A 106 -10.01 6.50 17.31
C THR A 106 -8.78 7.01 16.54
N LEU A 107 -8.93 7.13 15.23
CA LEU A 107 -7.98 7.82 14.39
C LEU A 107 -8.76 8.63 13.35
N PRO A 108 -8.47 9.93 13.19
CA PRO A 108 -9.01 10.73 12.11
C PRO A 108 -8.85 10.03 10.76
N ILE A 109 -9.90 9.99 9.96
CA ILE A 109 -9.88 9.34 8.63
C ILE A 109 -8.76 9.87 7.73
N THR A 110 -8.41 11.16 7.84
CA THR A 110 -7.29 11.76 7.12
C THR A 110 -5.95 11.09 7.47
N LEU A 111 -5.72 10.74 8.73
CA LEU A 111 -4.53 10.01 9.15
C LEU A 111 -4.55 8.54 8.66
N PHE A 112 -5.74 7.94 8.47
CA PHE A 112 -5.87 6.66 7.77
C PHE A 112 -5.47 6.75 6.30
N PHE A 113 -5.88 7.82 5.59
CA PHE A 113 -5.41 8.09 4.21
C PHE A 113 -3.89 8.29 4.16
N LEU A 114 -3.34 9.06 5.10
CA LEU A 114 -1.89 9.26 5.23
C LEU A 114 -1.16 7.93 5.41
N ALA A 115 -1.56 7.14 6.42
CA ALA A 115 -0.92 5.86 6.74
C ALA A 115 -1.00 4.87 5.58
N THR A 116 -2.16 4.80 4.92
CA THR A 116 -2.39 3.97 3.74
C THR A 116 -1.45 4.38 2.61
N SER A 117 -1.36 5.67 2.30
CA SER A 117 -0.46 6.11 1.23
C SER A 117 1.01 5.92 1.57
N ILE A 118 1.41 6.13 2.83
CA ILE A 118 2.78 5.86 3.28
C ILE A 118 3.13 4.38 3.02
N GLN A 119 2.24 3.45 3.39
CA GLN A 119 2.47 2.02 3.18
C GLN A 119 2.59 1.66 1.70
N ASN A 120 1.72 2.21 0.85
CA ASN A 120 1.71 1.91 -0.57
C ASN A 120 2.98 2.42 -1.27
N SER A 121 3.40 3.65 -0.97
CA SER A 121 4.62 4.22 -1.52
C SER A 121 5.88 3.59 -0.94
N PHE A 122 5.87 3.21 0.35
CA PHE A 122 6.96 2.46 0.96
C PHE A 122 7.21 1.12 0.24
N GLY A 123 6.16 0.34 -0.01
CA GLY A 123 6.26 -0.93 -0.74
C GLY A 123 6.74 -0.75 -2.18
N ALA A 124 6.27 0.29 -2.88
CA ALA A 124 6.71 0.61 -4.23
C ALA A 124 8.20 0.97 -4.27
N ASN A 125 8.66 1.84 -3.37
CA ASN A 125 10.06 2.29 -3.32
C ASN A 125 11.04 1.13 -3.08
N HIS A 126 10.74 0.24 -2.12
CA HIS A 126 11.62 -0.90 -1.78
C HIS A 126 11.54 -2.05 -2.78
N SER A 127 10.54 -2.08 -3.66
CA SER A 127 10.37 -3.09 -4.71
C SER A 127 10.73 -2.59 -6.11
N LYS A 128 11.36 -1.41 -6.23
CA LYS A 128 11.62 -0.77 -7.53
C LYS A 128 10.35 -0.64 -8.39
N ASN A 129 9.23 -0.31 -7.75
CA ASN A 129 7.90 -0.19 -8.33
C ASN A 129 7.26 -1.49 -8.85
N GLU A 130 7.83 -2.67 -8.54
CA GLU A 130 7.24 -3.97 -8.89
C GLU A 130 6.00 -4.30 -8.04
N ILE A 131 5.96 -3.84 -6.78
CA ILE A 131 4.86 -4.07 -5.85
C ILE A 131 4.12 -2.75 -5.63
N ARG A 132 2.83 -2.71 -6.00
CA ARG A 132 1.96 -1.53 -5.89
C ARG A 132 0.61 -1.93 -5.28
N PRO A 133 0.49 -1.99 -3.95
CA PRO A 133 -0.67 -2.60 -3.29
C PRO A 133 -2.00 -1.89 -3.52
N SER A 134 -2.00 -0.56 -3.71
CA SER A 134 -3.22 0.22 -3.92
C SER A 134 -3.64 0.39 -5.38
N GLN A 135 -2.74 0.11 -6.33
CA GLN A 135 -3.05 0.21 -7.75
C GLN A 135 -3.57 -1.12 -8.29
N ILE A 136 -4.49 -1.77 -7.56
CA ILE A 136 -4.96 -3.12 -7.88
C ILE A 136 -5.52 -3.17 -9.30
N THR A 137 -6.29 -2.17 -9.72
CA THR A 137 -6.77 -2.07 -11.12
C THR A 137 -5.62 -2.17 -12.12
N GLY A 138 -4.55 -1.40 -11.92
CA GLY A 138 -3.36 -1.44 -12.76
C GLY A 138 -2.60 -2.76 -12.66
N VAL A 139 -2.49 -3.35 -11.47
CA VAL A 139 -1.83 -4.63 -11.23
C VAL A 139 -2.59 -5.77 -11.91
N VAL A 140 -3.92 -5.81 -11.83
CA VAL A 140 -4.78 -6.78 -12.51
C VAL A 140 -4.62 -6.68 -14.02
N MET A 141 -4.71 -5.47 -14.59
CA MET A 141 -4.50 -5.26 -16.03
C MET A 141 -3.10 -5.71 -16.48
N ALA A 142 -2.05 -5.31 -15.75
CA ALA A 142 -0.68 -5.68 -16.08
C ALA A 142 -0.43 -7.18 -15.90
N SER A 143 -1.09 -7.83 -14.93
CA SER A 143 -1.05 -9.28 -14.76
C SER A 143 -1.71 -10.01 -15.93
N GLY A 144 -2.84 -9.51 -16.43
CA GLY A 144 -3.49 -10.03 -17.65
C GLY A 144 -2.59 -9.90 -18.88
N LEU A 145 -1.88 -8.79 -19.02
CA LEU A 145 -0.88 -8.61 -20.09
C LEU A 145 0.27 -9.62 -19.99
N ASP A 146 0.83 -9.81 -18.80
CA ASP A 146 1.92 -10.78 -18.60
C ASP A 146 1.44 -12.22 -18.86
N PHE A 147 0.21 -12.55 -18.47
CA PHE A 147 -0.42 -13.82 -18.79
C PHE A 147 -0.49 -14.03 -20.31
N ALA A 148 -1.05 -13.07 -21.05
CA ALA A 148 -1.16 -13.16 -22.50
C ALA A 148 0.21 -13.29 -23.17
N LYS A 149 1.20 -12.50 -22.76
CA LYS A 149 2.57 -12.58 -23.29
C LYS A 149 3.21 -13.94 -23.00
N TYR A 150 3.01 -14.52 -21.83
CA TYR A 150 3.62 -15.81 -21.48
C TYR A 150 3.19 -16.93 -22.44
N PHE A 151 1.89 -16.99 -22.75
CA PHE A 151 1.31 -18.05 -23.58
C PHE A 151 1.42 -17.76 -25.09
N PHE A 152 1.20 -16.51 -25.52
CA PHE A 152 0.97 -16.19 -26.94
C PHE A 152 2.10 -15.41 -27.60
N SER A 153 3.13 -14.96 -26.89
CA SER A 153 4.27 -14.29 -27.53
C SER A 153 5.33 -15.28 -28.01
N ASP A 154 5.96 -14.94 -29.15
CA ASP A 154 7.17 -15.57 -29.69
C ASP A 154 8.44 -15.14 -28.94
N ALA A 155 8.32 -14.97 -27.62
CA ALA A 155 9.43 -14.60 -26.76
C ALA A 155 10.39 -15.77 -26.52
N THR A 156 11.68 -15.47 -26.44
CA THR A 156 12.71 -16.45 -26.06
C THR A 156 12.44 -17.03 -24.66
N LYS A 157 12.97 -18.23 -24.36
CA LYS A 157 12.84 -18.86 -23.04
C LYS A 157 13.29 -17.94 -21.89
N ALA A 158 14.35 -17.16 -22.11
CA ALA A 158 14.86 -16.20 -21.14
C ALA A 158 13.83 -15.10 -20.84
N ILE A 159 13.21 -14.52 -21.87
CA ILE A 159 12.18 -13.48 -21.72
C ILE A 159 10.92 -14.07 -21.06
N LYS A 160 10.49 -15.29 -21.45
CA LYS A 160 9.35 -15.97 -20.82
C LYS A 160 9.56 -16.21 -19.32
N LYS A 161 10.80 -16.45 -18.87
CA LYS A 161 11.13 -16.57 -17.44
C LYS A 161 10.89 -15.25 -16.69
N THR A 162 11.30 -14.13 -17.27
CA THR A 162 11.06 -12.79 -16.70
C THR A 162 9.58 -12.46 -16.66
N ILE A 163 8.84 -12.71 -17.74
CA ILE A 163 7.37 -12.52 -17.80
C ILE A 163 6.68 -13.37 -16.73
N ARG A 164 7.05 -14.64 -16.59
CA ARG A 164 6.51 -15.52 -15.55
C ARG A 164 6.77 -14.98 -14.14
N SER A 165 7.99 -14.51 -13.87
CA SER A 165 8.32 -13.92 -12.58
C SER A 165 7.49 -12.68 -12.29
N SER A 166 7.35 -11.82 -13.29
CA SER A 166 6.54 -10.60 -13.28
C SER A 166 5.06 -10.90 -13.01
N PHE A 167 4.49 -11.91 -13.67
CA PHE A 167 3.13 -12.40 -13.47
C PHE A 167 2.90 -12.92 -12.05
N ILE A 168 3.83 -13.76 -11.55
CA ILE A 168 3.75 -14.32 -10.19
C ILE A 168 3.78 -13.19 -9.16
N THR A 169 4.71 -12.24 -9.25
CA THR A 169 4.80 -11.10 -8.32
C THR A 169 3.48 -10.31 -8.27
N LYS A 170 2.85 -10.02 -9.43
CA LYS A 170 1.58 -9.29 -9.48
C LYS A 170 0.42 -10.09 -8.93
N THR A 171 0.36 -11.39 -9.23
CA THR A 171 -0.64 -12.29 -8.67
C THR A 171 -0.53 -12.36 -7.15
N LEU A 172 0.69 -12.45 -6.63
CA LEU A 172 0.96 -12.45 -5.18
C LEU A 172 0.63 -11.12 -4.51
N ASN A 173 0.80 -9.99 -5.20
CA ASN A 173 0.34 -8.68 -4.72
C ASN A 173 -1.20 -8.67 -4.57
N ILE A 174 -1.93 -9.12 -5.59
CA ILE A 174 -3.40 -9.25 -5.55
C ILE A 174 -3.84 -10.19 -4.41
N LEU A 175 -3.25 -11.39 -4.33
CA LEU A 175 -3.57 -12.37 -3.29
C LEU A 175 -3.25 -11.84 -1.89
N GLY A 176 -2.11 -11.18 -1.71
CA GLY A 176 -1.74 -10.55 -0.45
C GLY A 176 -2.82 -9.57 0.01
N PHE A 177 -3.23 -8.66 -0.87
CA PHE A 177 -4.30 -7.70 -0.58
C PHE A 177 -5.63 -8.38 -0.22
N VAL A 178 -6.05 -9.38 -1.00
CA VAL A 178 -7.30 -10.10 -0.74
C VAL A 178 -7.24 -10.85 0.59
N LEU A 179 -6.15 -11.57 0.87
CA LEU A 179 -5.97 -12.30 2.14
C LEU A 179 -5.95 -11.36 3.34
N GLY A 180 -5.32 -10.19 3.22
CA GLY A 180 -5.35 -9.16 4.25
C GLY A 180 -6.77 -8.65 4.50
N GLY A 181 -7.51 -8.39 3.42
CA GLY A 181 -8.91 -7.98 3.51
C GLY A 181 -9.81 -9.03 4.15
N ILE A 182 -9.67 -10.31 3.76
CA ILE A 182 -10.40 -11.43 4.37
C ILE A 182 -10.08 -11.53 5.87
N THR A 183 -8.81 -11.38 6.24
CA THR A 183 -8.40 -11.40 7.65
C THR A 183 -9.11 -10.29 8.42
N ALA A 184 -9.06 -9.04 7.94
CA ALA A 184 -9.77 -7.92 8.59
C ALA A 184 -11.30 -8.04 8.51
N PHE A 185 -11.83 -8.81 7.56
CA PHE A 185 -13.26 -9.07 7.48
C PHE A 185 -13.73 -9.92 8.67
N TYR A 186 -13.03 -11.01 8.98
CA TYR A 186 -13.38 -11.89 10.10
C TYR A 186 -12.95 -11.34 11.47
N PHE A 187 -11.85 -10.58 11.54
CA PHE A 187 -11.39 -9.93 12.76
C PHE A 187 -11.84 -8.47 12.76
N THR A 188 -13.06 -8.22 13.23
CA THR A 188 -13.76 -6.93 13.15
C THR A 188 -13.30 -5.87 14.15
N SER A 189 -12.52 -6.23 15.16
CA SER A 189 -12.13 -5.29 16.22
C SER A 189 -10.86 -4.51 15.86
N ILE A 190 -10.71 -3.32 16.45
CA ILE A 190 -9.50 -2.48 16.36
C ILE A 190 -8.22 -3.26 16.71
N SER A 191 -8.35 -4.34 17.50
CA SER A 191 -7.23 -5.24 17.83
C SER A 191 -6.52 -5.84 16.61
N ILE A 192 -7.18 -5.92 15.44
CA ILE A 192 -6.53 -6.41 14.21
C ILE A 192 -5.35 -5.53 13.78
N LEU A 193 -5.29 -4.28 14.25
CA LEU A 193 -4.17 -3.36 14.02
C LEU A 193 -2.85 -3.83 14.66
N TRP A 194 -2.89 -4.80 15.60
CA TRP A 194 -1.68 -5.44 16.12
C TRP A 194 -0.87 -6.14 15.01
N ILE A 195 -1.53 -6.63 13.95
CA ILE A 195 -0.83 -7.24 12.81
C ILE A 195 0.02 -6.18 12.06
N PRO A 196 -0.53 -5.04 11.60
CA PRO A 196 0.26 -3.92 11.12
C PRO A 196 1.36 -3.46 12.09
N VAL A 197 1.10 -3.38 13.40
CA VAL A 197 2.11 -2.99 14.40
C VAL A 197 3.32 -3.93 14.37
N ILE A 198 3.09 -5.25 14.38
CA ILE A 198 4.16 -6.24 14.32
C ILE A 198 4.91 -6.11 12.99
N PHE A 199 4.18 -6.01 11.87
CA PHE A 199 4.76 -5.83 10.55
C PHE A 199 5.69 -4.61 10.49
N TYR A 200 5.21 -3.44 10.90
CA TYR A 200 6.01 -2.21 10.88
C TYR A 200 7.22 -2.30 11.80
N SER A 201 7.06 -2.88 12.98
CA SER A 201 8.18 -3.09 13.92
C SER A 201 9.28 -3.95 13.31
N VAL A 202 8.92 -5.10 12.72
CA VAL A 202 9.88 -6.01 12.07
C VAL A 202 10.55 -5.33 10.88
N VAL A 203 9.77 -4.69 10.01
CA VAL A 203 10.32 -4.01 8.82
C VAL A 203 11.25 -2.87 9.22
N SER A 204 10.89 -2.04 10.20
CA SER A 204 11.78 -0.98 10.71
C SER A 204 13.11 -1.54 11.21
N ILE A 205 13.09 -2.63 11.98
CA ILE A 205 14.32 -3.29 12.48
C ILE A 205 15.17 -3.81 11.32
N LEU A 206 14.54 -4.44 10.31
CA LEU A 206 15.25 -4.98 9.16
C LEU A 206 15.92 -3.88 8.33
N ILE A 207 15.25 -2.74 8.12
CA ILE A 207 15.83 -1.58 7.42
C ILE A 207 17.02 -1.02 8.22
N ILE A 208 16.86 -0.81 9.53
CA ILE A 208 17.92 -0.22 10.37
C ILE A 208 19.16 -1.12 10.35
N LYS A 209 18.98 -2.45 10.41
CA LYS A 209 20.04 -3.45 10.28
C LYS A 209 20.57 -3.64 8.84
N GLN A 210 20.11 -2.84 7.88
CA GLN A 210 20.47 -2.91 6.45
C GLN A 210 20.22 -4.29 5.81
N LYS A 211 19.21 -5.00 6.31
CA LYS A 211 18.79 -6.32 5.78
C LYS A 211 17.67 -6.21 4.75
N LEU A 212 17.25 -4.99 4.42
CA LEU A 212 16.12 -4.67 3.54
C LEU A 212 16.42 -3.45 2.66
#